data_AF-A0A5S6Q5A8-F1
#
_entry.id   AF-A0A5S6Q5A8-F1
#
_cell.length_a   1.000
_cell.length_b   1.000
_cell.length_c   1.000
_cell.angle_alpha   90.00
_cell.angle_beta   90.00
_cell.angle_gamma   90.00
#
_symmetry.space_group_name_H-M   'P 1'
#
loop_
_entity.id
_entity.type
_entity.pdbx_description
1 polymer ?
#
loop_
_entity_poly.entity_id
_entity_poly.type
_entity_poly.pdbx_seq_one_letter_code
_entity_poly.pdbx_strand_id
1 'polypeptide(L)'
;MAIYSRENPAQSIYTSRSALNLEFALEVIKMYCLVGPKNTEVKTRPQLTTNFVAPKEQLTGDDLRSAVMHLLPLKKFIQMLQEYYPKADSVVKTALQKLNKWLMEQKEHVTSDQWHEKIAQLKAEYQLPKETKWVTCQGSKIYYRGYSCGLWMLFHTVTVEAYLKDGNKTDFEPTSVPETINEYMQHFFSCRECADHFGEAAANISSEVTRPEDVVLWLWKAHNRANGFLRGTPSEDPSHPKVQFPTKDLCQSCYTANGQWEEGGVFEFLTGFYRLGVCN
;
A
#
# COMPACT_ATOMS: atom_id res chain seq x y z
N MET A 1 11.16 -0.28 13.67
CA MET A 1 12.26 -0.09 12.68
C MET A 1 13.14 1.05 13.18
N ALA A 2 14.38 0.75 13.61
CA ALA A 2 15.28 1.74 14.22
C ALA A 2 15.93 2.62 13.14
N ILE A 3 15.76 3.94 13.27
CA ILE A 3 16.55 4.92 12.53
C ILE A 3 17.64 5.38 13.50
N TYR A 4 18.90 5.08 13.21
CA TYR A 4 20.04 5.63 13.95
C TYR A 4 20.37 7.03 13.41
N SER A 5 20.51 8.00 14.31
CA SER A 5 21.16 9.29 14.00
C SER A 5 22.69 9.13 14.11
N ARG A 6 23.43 9.77 13.20
CA ARG A 6 24.91 9.69 13.07
C ARG A 6 25.67 10.69 13.97
N GLU A 7 25.20 10.97 15.18
CA GLU A 7 25.94 11.81 16.12
C GLU A 7 26.11 11.12 17.49
N ASN A 8 27.30 11.27 18.08
CA ASN A 8 27.75 10.59 19.29
C ASN A 8 27.93 11.63 20.41
N PRO A 9 27.32 11.50 21.61
CA PRO A 9 26.58 10.34 22.12
C PRO A 9 25.11 10.29 21.68
N ALA A 10 24.63 9.06 21.42
CA ALA A 10 23.26 8.81 20.98
C ALA A 10 22.23 9.22 22.05
N GLN A 11 21.40 10.21 21.73
CA GLN A 11 20.22 10.59 22.51
C GLN A 11 18.94 10.36 21.70
N SER A 12 17.94 9.77 22.35
CA SER A 12 16.58 9.64 21.82
C SER A 12 15.89 11.00 21.85
N ILE A 13 15.52 11.55 20.69
CA ILE A 13 14.85 12.86 20.58
C ILE A 13 13.35 12.74 20.23
N TYR A 14 12.73 11.56 20.34
CA TYR A 14 11.29 11.46 20.08
C TYR A 14 10.58 10.39 20.91
N THR A 15 9.69 10.85 21.78
CA THR A 15 8.66 10.05 22.46
C THR A 15 7.30 10.49 21.90
N SER A 16 6.64 9.64 21.10
CA SER A 16 5.27 9.90 20.63
C SER A 16 4.24 9.37 21.64
N ARG A 17 3.34 10.25 22.09
CA ARG A 17 2.18 9.92 22.94
C ARG A 17 0.95 9.64 22.05
N SER A 18 0.70 8.37 21.68
CA SER A 18 -0.59 7.79 21.19
C SER A 18 -1.24 8.44 19.94
N ALA A 19 -1.70 7.75 18.89
CA ALA A 19 -2.26 6.39 18.73
C ALA A 19 -1.79 5.72 17.41
N LEU A 20 -1.83 4.39 17.39
CA LEU A 20 -1.27 3.48 16.36
C LEU A 20 0.20 3.73 16.05
N ASN A 21 1.04 3.28 16.98
CA ASN A 21 2.46 3.10 16.72
C ASN A 21 2.61 2.09 15.55
N LEU A 22 3.01 2.66 14.42
CA LEU A 22 3.46 2.20 13.10
C LEU A 22 3.99 0.75 12.91
N GLU A 23 4.13 -0.05 13.96
CA GLU A 23 4.50 -1.47 13.84
C GLU A 23 3.30 -2.37 13.50
N PHE A 24 2.06 -1.90 13.70
CA PHE A 24 0.87 -2.74 13.52
C PHE A 24 0.08 -2.52 12.22
N ALA A 25 0.16 -1.33 11.60
CA ALA A 25 -0.39 -1.14 10.25
C ALA A 25 0.36 -1.98 9.19
N LEU A 26 1.60 -2.38 9.47
CA LEU A 26 2.42 -3.30 8.66
C LEU A 26 1.87 -4.74 8.64
N GLU A 27 1.01 -5.13 9.59
CA GLU A 27 0.34 -6.44 9.58
C GLU A 27 -0.87 -6.48 8.62
N VAL A 28 -1.40 -5.32 8.23
CA VAL A 28 -2.66 -5.17 7.49
C VAL A 28 -2.46 -5.25 5.98
N ILE A 29 -1.34 -4.76 5.46
CA ILE A 29 -1.09 -4.71 4.01
C ILE A 29 0.05 -5.65 3.64
N LYS A 30 -0.12 -6.90 4.08
CA LYS A 30 0.71 -8.04 3.76
C LYS A 30 -0.03 -8.87 2.69
N MET A 31 -0.09 -8.36 1.46
CA MET A 31 -0.64 -9.09 0.30
C MET A 31 0.36 -10.11 -0.25
N TYR A 32 -0.06 -11.38 -0.42
CA TYR A 32 0.78 -12.48 -0.94
C TYR A 32 0.06 -13.45 -1.86
N CYS A 33 0.83 -13.93 -2.84
CA CYS A 33 0.60 -15.16 -3.59
C CYS A 33 1.61 -16.28 -3.18
N LEU A 34 1.05 -17.42 -2.77
CA LEU A 34 1.33 -18.87 -2.98
C LEU A 34 2.69 -19.61 -2.70
N VAL A 35 2.55 -20.57 -1.73
CA VAL A 35 3.01 -21.99 -1.56
C VAL A 35 4.46 -22.41 -1.14
N GLY A 36 4.56 -23.02 0.07
CA GLY A 36 5.27 -24.27 0.50
C GLY A 36 6.82 -24.34 0.67
N PRO A 37 7.40 -25.30 1.46
CA PRO A 37 6.94 -26.02 2.66
C PRO A 37 7.68 -25.63 3.97
N LYS A 38 7.22 -26.21 5.08
CA LYS A 38 7.52 -25.93 6.51
C LYS A 38 8.97 -26.21 6.93
N ASN A 39 9.46 -25.45 7.92
CA ASN A 39 10.06 -26.04 9.12
C ASN A 39 9.89 -25.15 10.35
N THR A 40 9.59 -25.85 11.44
CA THR A 40 9.31 -25.41 12.81
C THR A 40 10.57 -24.97 13.54
N GLU A 41 10.47 -23.93 14.38
CA GLU A 41 10.89 -24.01 15.79
C GLU A 41 10.48 -22.76 16.60
N VAL A 42 10.13 -23.01 17.85
CA VAL A 42 9.62 -22.09 18.87
C VAL A 42 10.75 -21.71 19.83
N LYS A 43 10.75 -20.46 20.33
CA LYS A 43 11.14 -19.94 21.69
C LYS A 43 11.61 -18.48 21.55
N THR A 44 11.38 -17.49 22.42
CA THR A 44 10.79 -17.35 23.76
C THR A 44 10.50 -15.85 24.01
N ARG A 45 9.48 -15.53 24.83
CA ARG A 45 9.06 -14.16 25.25
C ARG A 45 10.09 -13.47 26.19
N PRO A 46 10.20 -12.13 26.15
CA PRO A 46 10.50 -11.32 27.33
C PRO A 46 9.26 -10.59 27.88
N GLN A 47 9.35 -10.22 29.15
CA GLN A 47 8.28 -9.80 30.07
C GLN A 47 7.63 -8.44 29.76
N LEU A 48 6.35 -8.34 30.15
CA LEU A 48 5.50 -7.14 30.13
C LEU A 48 6.04 -6.04 31.06
N THR A 49 6.11 -4.80 30.55
CA THR A 49 5.89 -3.60 31.36
C THR A 49 4.46 -3.11 31.12
N THR A 50 3.68 -3.01 32.18
CA THR A 50 2.27 -2.61 32.13
C THR A 50 2.16 -1.09 31.94
N ASN A 51 2.10 -0.62 30.69
CA ASN A 51 1.74 0.76 30.36
C ASN A 51 0.21 0.89 30.29
N PHE A 52 -0.45 0.73 31.43
CA PHE A 52 -1.89 1.00 31.52
C PHE A 52 -2.10 2.51 31.60
N VAL A 53 -2.71 3.10 30.57
CA VAL A 53 -3.18 4.48 30.58
C VAL A 53 -4.68 4.43 30.86
N ALA A 54 -5.10 5.04 31.97
CA ALA A 54 -6.51 5.08 32.34
C ALA A 54 -7.34 5.84 31.27
N PRO A 55 -8.61 5.45 31.04
CA PRO A 55 -9.51 6.18 30.16
C PRO A 55 -9.59 7.66 30.57
N LYS A 56 -9.48 8.59 29.62
CA LYS A 56 -9.73 10.00 29.88
C LYS A 56 -11.21 10.19 30.20
N GLU A 57 -11.52 10.87 31.31
CA GLU A 57 -12.90 11.23 31.69
C GLU A 57 -13.57 12.20 30.70
N GLN A 58 -12.80 12.94 29.90
CA GLN A 58 -13.29 13.82 28.85
C GLN A 58 -12.42 13.70 27.57
N LEU A 59 -13.09 13.59 26.42
CA LEU A 59 -12.47 13.59 25.10
C LEU A 59 -12.30 15.04 24.62
N THR A 60 -11.11 15.39 24.12
CA THR A 60 -10.85 16.71 23.55
C THR A 60 -11.20 16.75 22.05
N GLY A 61 -11.35 17.95 21.50
CA GLY A 61 -11.50 18.14 20.05
C GLY A 61 -10.34 17.56 19.23
N ASP A 62 -9.14 17.51 19.80
CA ASP A 62 -7.96 16.90 19.16
C ASP A 62 -7.98 15.37 19.22
N ASP A 63 -8.52 14.78 20.29
CA ASP A 63 -8.75 13.34 20.38
C ASP A 63 -9.78 12.89 19.31
N LEU A 64 -10.85 13.68 19.12
CA LEU A 64 -11.86 13.46 18.08
C LEU A 64 -11.31 13.68 16.66
N ARG A 65 -10.49 14.72 16.45
CA ARG A 65 -9.80 14.97 15.18
C ARG A 65 -8.85 13.82 14.84
N SER A 66 -8.03 13.36 15.78
CA SER A 66 -7.08 12.27 15.54
C SER A 66 -7.78 10.95 15.17
N ALA A 67 -8.90 10.62 15.84
CA ALA A 67 -9.71 9.45 15.50
C ALA A 67 -10.31 9.54 14.07
N VAL A 68 -10.86 10.70 13.70
CA VAL A 68 -11.42 10.93 12.35
C VAL A 68 -10.33 10.97 11.27
N MET A 69 -9.19 11.60 11.55
CA MET A 69 -8.08 11.78 10.61
C MET A 69 -7.44 10.45 10.18
N HIS A 70 -7.51 9.39 10.99
CA HIS A 70 -6.98 8.08 10.60
C HIS A 70 -8.08 7.12 10.12
N LEU A 71 -9.27 7.17 10.73
CA LEU A 71 -10.34 6.24 10.38
C LEU A 71 -10.92 6.50 8.98
N LEU A 72 -11.03 7.76 8.56
CA LEU A 72 -11.60 8.10 7.25
C LEU A 72 -10.70 7.66 6.08
N PRO A 73 -9.39 7.97 6.05
CA PRO A 73 -8.50 7.46 5.01
C PRO A 73 -8.47 5.93 4.97
N LEU A 74 -8.50 5.26 6.13
CA LEU A 74 -8.57 3.79 6.18
C LEU A 74 -9.87 3.25 5.59
N LYS A 75 -11.02 3.87 5.90
CA LYS A 75 -12.32 3.51 5.32
C LYS A 75 -12.32 3.64 3.81
N LYS A 76 -11.89 4.78 3.29
CA LYS A 76 -11.78 5.02 1.83
C LYS A 76 -10.86 3.99 1.17
N PHE A 77 -9.70 3.72 1.77
CA PHE A 77 -8.75 2.75 1.25
C PHE A 77 -9.33 1.33 1.20
N ILE A 78 -9.93 0.85 2.29
CA ILE A 78 -10.55 -0.49 2.33
C ILE A 78 -11.77 -0.58 1.40
N GLN A 79 -12.54 0.50 1.26
CA GLN A 79 -13.65 0.56 0.30
C GLN A 79 -13.15 0.47 -1.15
N MET A 80 -12.11 1.23 -1.51
CA MET A 80 -11.46 1.16 -2.81
C MET A 80 -10.92 -0.25 -3.07
N LEU A 81 -10.25 -0.86 -2.08
CA LEU A 81 -9.76 -2.22 -2.21
C LEU A 81 -10.90 -3.21 -2.43
N GLN A 82 -11.96 -3.23 -1.62
CA GLN A 82 -13.04 -4.22 -1.83
C GLN A 82 -13.67 -4.08 -3.22
N GLU A 83 -13.80 -2.84 -3.70
CA GLU A 83 -14.44 -2.52 -4.96
C GLU A 83 -13.62 -2.96 -6.18
N TYR A 84 -12.31 -2.71 -6.14
CA TYR A 84 -11.39 -2.90 -7.26
C TYR A 84 -10.37 -4.02 -7.05
N TYR A 85 -10.50 -4.84 -6.00
CA TYR A 85 -9.69 -6.05 -5.88
C TYR A 85 -10.00 -7.03 -7.01
N PRO A 86 -8.98 -7.68 -7.61
CA PRO A 86 -9.19 -8.65 -8.69
C PRO A 86 -10.21 -9.72 -8.34
N LYS A 87 -11.16 -9.97 -9.26
CA LYS A 87 -12.20 -10.99 -9.06
C LYS A 87 -11.65 -12.42 -9.02
N ALA A 88 -10.46 -12.65 -9.59
CA ALA A 88 -9.83 -13.96 -9.66
C ALA A 88 -9.50 -14.54 -8.27
N ASP A 89 -9.25 -13.69 -7.27
CA ASP A 89 -9.06 -14.10 -5.89
C ASP A 89 -10.33 -13.78 -5.06
N SER A 90 -11.31 -14.67 -5.21
CA SER A 90 -12.63 -14.54 -4.57
C SER A 90 -12.55 -14.64 -3.04
N VAL A 91 -11.57 -15.36 -2.50
CA VAL A 91 -11.38 -15.53 -1.05
C VAL A 91 -10.98 -14.19 -0.42
N VAL A 92 -9.93 -13.55 -0.94
CA VAL A 92 -9.49 -12.24 -0.42
C VAL A 92 -10.53 -11.16 -0.71
N LYS A 93 -11.17 -11.18 -1.89
CA LYS A 93 -12.24 -10.23 -2.20
C LYS A 93 -13.41 -10.31 -1.20
N THR A 94 -13.82 -11.52 -0.83
CA THR A 94 -14.91 -11.70 0.16
C THR A 94 -14.46 -11.25 1.56
N ALA A 95 -13.21 -11.54 1.95
CA ALA A 95 -12.64 -11.05 3.20
C ALA A 95 -12.62 -9.50 3.26
N LEU A 96 -12.22 -8.84 2.17
CA LEU A 96 -12.23 -7.38 2.05
C LEU A 96 -13.64 -6.80 2.12
N GLN A 97 -14.64 -7.44 1.48
CA GLN A 97 -16.05 -7.04 1.60
C GLN A 97 -16.54 -7.10 3.06
N LYS A 98 -16.21 -8.18 3.77
CA LYS A 98 -16.58 -8.34 5.18
C LYS A 98 -15.85 -7.36 6.09
N LEU A 99 -14.58 -7.07 5.81
CA LEU A 99 -13.80 -6.04 6.50
C LEU A 99 -14.40 -4.65 6.27
N ASN A 100 -14.70 -4.31 5.02
CA ASN A 100 -15.29 -3.02 4.65
C ASN A 100 -16.63 -2.82 5.35
N LYS A 101 -17.53 -3.81 5.31
CA LYS A 101 -18.83 -3.74 5.99
C LYS A 101 -18.66 -3.45 7.48
N TRP A 102 -17.82 -4.23 8.16
CA TRP A 102 -17.55 -4.03 9.58
C TRP A 102 -16.95 -2.65 9.87
N LEU A 103 -16.00 -2.19 9.05
CA LEU A 103 -15.32 -0.92 9.23
C LEU A 103 -16.28 0.26 9.04
N MET A 104 -17.17 0.18 8.05
CA MET A 104 -18.18 1.22 7.78
C MET A 104 -19.21 1.36 8.89
N GLU A 105 -19.51 0.29 9.63
CA GLU A 105 -20.38 0.30 10.81
C GLU A 105 -19.76 1.03 12.02
N GLN A 106 -18.44 1.25 12.04
CA GLN A 106 -17.74 1.94 13.14
C GLN A 106 -17.92 3.46 13.03
N LYS A 107 -18.59 4.08 14.01
CA LYS A 107 -18.97 5.51 13.94
C LYS A 107 -17.90 6.48 14.47
N GLU A 108 -17.17 6.09 15.51
CA GLU A 108 -16.29 7.02 16.24
C GLU A 108 -14.81 6.68 16.05
N HIS A 109 -14.40 5.54 16.59
CA HIS A 109 -13.01 5.11 16.58
C HIS A 109 -12.95 3.58 16.49
N VAL A 110 -11.82 3.08 16.02
CA VAL A 110 -11.49 1.65 16.03
C VAL A 110 -10.23 1.52 16.86
N THR A 111 -10.31 0.79 17.97
CA THR A 111 -9.13 0.54 18.79
C THR A 111 -8.20 -0.44 18.09
N SER A 112 -6.92 -0.41 18.51
CA SER A 112 -5.93 -1.40 18.09
C SER A 112 -6.48 -2.82 18.28
N ASP A 113 -6.96 -3.16 19.48
CA ASP A 113 -7.42 -4.51 19.80
C ASP A 113 -8.61 -4.95 18.94
N GLN A 114 -9.62 -4.09 18.76
CA GLN A 114 -10.76 -4.38 17.88
C GLN A 114 -10.31 -4.68 16.45
N TRP A 115 -9.37 -3.90 15.94
CA TRP A 115 -8.78 -4.12 14.63
C TRP A 115 -8.05 -5.46 14.56
N HIS A 116 -7.22 -5.79 15.55
CA HIS A 116 -6.46 -7.04 15.59
C HIS A 116 -7.37 -8.26 15.64
N GLU A 117 -8.38 -8.22 16.52
CA GLU A 117 -9.39 -9.26 16.65
C GLU A 117 -10.13 -9.46 15.33
N LYS A 118 -10.50 -8.36 14.66
CA LYS A 118 -11.18 -8.44 13.36
C LYS A 118 -10.30 -9.07 12.29
N ILE A 119 -9.04 -8.65 12.18
CA ILE A 119 -8.10 -9.23 11.22
C ILE A 119 -7.82 -10.70 11.55
N ALA A 120 -7.65 -11.07 12.82
CA ALA A 120 -7.46 -12.45 13.24
C ALA A 120 -8.68 -13.32 12.91
N GLN A 121 -9.90 -12.81 13.14
CA GLN A 121 -11.15 -13.44 12.75
C GLN A 121 -11.17 -13.71 11.24
N LEU A 122 -10.89 -12.71 10.42
CA LEU A 122 -10.90 -12.85 8.96
C LEU A 122 -9.81 -13.81 8.47
N LYS A 123 -8.60 -13.75 9.04
CA LYS A 123 -7.52 -14.69 8.71
C LYS A 123 -7.92 -16.12 9.01
N ALA A 124 -8.61 -16.38 10.13
CA ALA A 124 -9.09 -17.71 10.48
C ALA A 124 -10.25 -18.17 9.57
N GLU A 125 -11.25 -17.30 9.36
CA GLU A 125 -12.47 -17.60 8.60
C GLU A 125 -12.21 -17.88 7.12
N TYR A 126 -11.29 -17.14 6.51
CA TYR A 126 -10.95 -17.27 5.08
C TYR A 126 -9.63 -18.03 4.85
N GLN A 127 -9.06 -18.65 5.89
CA GLN A 127 -7.80 -19.39 5.87
C GLN A 127 -6.65 -18.59 5.22
N LEU A 128 -6.60 -17.28 5.48
CA LEU A 128 -5.55 -16.42 4.93
C LEU A 128 -4.19 -16.79 5.55
N PRO A 129 -3.08 -16.62 4.80
CA PRO A 129 -1.75 -16.90 5.30
C PRO A 129 -1.47 -16.17 6.64
N LYS A 130 -0.91 -16.91 7.60
CA LYS A 130 -0.50 -16.34 8.91
C LYS A 130 0.79 -15.52 8.79
N GLU A 131 1.66 -15.92 7.86
CA GLU A 131 2.95 -15.32 7.62
C GLU A 131 3.09 -14.82 6.18
N THR A 132 4.01 -13.89 6.04
CA THR A 132 4.40 -13.20 4.82
C THR A 132 5.38 -14.01 4.01
N LYS A 133 5.12 -14.23 2.71
CA LYS A 133 6.08 -14.88 1.79
C LYS A 133 6.20 -14.14 0.47
N TRP A 134 7.20 -13.29 0.32
CA TRP A 134 7.43 -12.57 -0.93
C TRP A 134 7.90 -13.52 -2.04
N VAL A 135 7.31 -13.41 -3.23
CA VAL A 135 7.78 -14.09 -4.45
C VAL A 135 8.34 -13.01 -5.40
N THR A 136 7.47 -12.37 -6.18
CA THR A 136 7.86 -11.30 -7.13
C THR A 136 8.52 -10.11 -6.43
N CYS A 137 8.15 -9.83 -5.19
CA CYS A 137 8.67 -8.72 -4.39
C CYS A 137 9.79 -9.11 -3.40
N GLN A 138 10.33 -10.33 -3.50
CA GLN A 138 11.43 -10.77 -2.65
C GLN A 138 12.69 -9.97 -2.95
N GLY A 139 13.26 -9.32 -1.93
CA GLY A 139 14.55 -8.65 -2.02
C GLY A 139 15.71 -9.63 -1.93
N SER A 140 16.88 -9.23 -2.43
CA SER A 140 18.14 -9.96 -2.21
C SER A 140 18.52 -10.06 -0.73
N LYS A 141 18.01 -9.12 0.08
CA LYS A 141 18.12 -9.08 1.54
C LYS A 141 16.80 -8.63 2.16
N ILE A 142 16.61 -8.94 3.44
CA ILE A 142 15.34 -8.72 4.17
C ILE A 142 14.86 -7.26 4.21
N TYR A 143 15.77 -6.30 4.10
CA TYR A 143 15.48 -4.87 4.14
C TYR A 143 15.23 -4.25 2.76
N TYR A 144 15.38 -5.03 1.68
CA TYR A 144 15.09 -4.59 0.33
C TYR A 144 13.70 -5.04 -0.11
N ARG A 145 13.08 -4.23 -0.99
CA ARG A 145 11.82 -4.52 -1.67
C ARG A 145 10.70 -4.86 -0.67
N GLY A 146 10.15 -6.06 -0.72
CA GLY A 146 9.13 -6.54 0.20
C GLY A 146 7.89 -5.66 0.18
N TYR A 147 7.55 -5.08 1.33
CA TYR A 147 6.29 -4.37 1.57
C TYR A 147 6.06 -3.23 0.58
N SER A 148 7.07 -2.39 0.35
CA SER A 148 6.95 -1.26 -0.58
C SER A 148 6.70 -1.72 -2.02
N CYS A 149 7.38 -2.80 -2.45
CA CYS A 149 7.13 -3.40 -3.76
C CYS A 149 5.71 -3.97 -3.86
N GLY A 150 5.26 -4.71 -2.84
CA GLY A 150 3.91 -5.28 -2.81
C GLY A 150 2.83 -4.20 -2.86
N LEU A 151 3.07 -3.07 -2.19
CA LEU A 151 2.17 -1.93 -2.18
C LEU A 151 2.06 -1.26 -3.56
N TRP A 152 3.19 -1.05 -4.26
CA TRP A 152 3.17 -0.58 -5.64
C TRP A 152 2.40 -1.52 -6.56
N MET A 153 2.62 -2.84 -6.44
CA MET A 153 1.88 -3.83 -7.23
C MET A 153 0.37 -3.74 -6.97
N LEU A 154 -0.04 -3.64 -5.70
CA LEU A 154 -1.44 -3.48 -5.32
C LEU A 154 -2.06 -2.21 -5.93
N PHE A 155 -1.37 -1.07 -5.81
CA PHE A 155 -1.87 0.19 -6.35
C PHE A 155 -2.04 0.13 -7.86
N HIS A 156 -1.04 -0.39 -8.59
CA HIS A 156 -1.15 -0.56 -10.05
C HIS A 156 -2.32 -1.48 -10.43
N THR A 157 -2.46 -2.62 -9.75
CA THR A 157 -3.59 -3.52 -9.97
C THR A 157 -4.94 -2.83 -9.72
N VAL A 158 -5.08 -2.07 -8.63
CA VAL A 158 -6.33 -1.36 -8.31
C VAL A 158 -6.64 -0.27 -9.34
N THR A 159 -5.65 0.49 -9.81
CA THR A 159 -5.87 1.49 -10.88
C THR A 159 -6.35 0.83 -12.18
N VAL A 160 -5.78 -0.31 -12.55
CA VAL A 160 -6.18 -1.07 -13.74
C VAL A 160 -7.58 -1.66 -13.57
N GLU A 161 -7.89 -2.29 -12.44
CA GLU A 161 -9.22 -2.84 -12.16
C GLU A 161 -10.30 -1.74 -12.10
N ALA A 162 -9.96 -0.55 -11.57
CA ALA A 162 -10.86 0.60 -11.58
C ALA A 162 -11.20 1.06 -12.98
N TYR A 163 -10.19 1.24 -13.84
CA TYR A 163 -10.42 1.54 -15.25
C TYR A 163 -11.24 0.44 -15.94
N LEU A 164 -10.88 -0.83 -15.78
CA LEU A 164 -11.55 -1.94 -16.47
C LEU A 164 -13.02 -2.09 -16.06
N LYS A 165 -13.33 -1.81 -14.79
CA LYS A 165 -14.68 -1.95 -14.25
C LYS A 165 -15.55 -0.73 -14.56
N ASP A 166 -14.99 0.47 -14.38
CA ASP A 166 -15.77 1.71 -14.31
C ASP A 166 -15.34 2.77 -15.34
N GLY A 167 -14.20 2.63 -16.03
CA GLY A 167 -13.65 3.65 -16.93
C GLY A 167 -14.51 4.04 -18.14
N ASN A 168 -15.51 3.22 -18.50
CA ASN A 168 -16.50 3.54 -19.54
C ASN A 168 -17.79 4.17 -19.00
N LYS A 169 -17.91 4.35 -17.68
CA LYS A 169 -19.09 4.96 -17.06
C LYS A 169 -18.99 6.48 -17.13
N THR A 170 -20.14 7.14 -17.27
CA THR A 170 -20.22 8.60 -17.34
C THR A 170 -19.93 9.29 -16.02
N ASP A 171 -20.07 8.58 -14.90
CA ASP A 171 -19.84 9.04 -13.53
C ASP A 171 -18.52 8.52 -12.93
N PHE A 172 -17.61 8.02 -13.77
CA PHE A 172 -16.29 7.61 -13.30
C PHE A 172 -15.40 8.83 -13.04
N GLU A 173 -14.97 8.99 -11.79
CA GLU A 173 -14.03 10.02 -11.36
C GLU A 173 -12.60 9.45 -11.34
N PRO A 174 -11.77 9.68 -12.37
CA PRO A 174 -10.46 9.04 -12.48
C PRO A 174 -9.46 9.51 -11.41
N THR A 175 -9.69 10.66 -10.77
CA THR A 175 -8.86 11.17 -9.67
C THR A 175 -9.05 10.40 -8.36
N SER A 176 -10.23 9.78 -8.16
CA SER A 176 -10.64 9.21 -6.88
C SER A 176 -9.69 8.13 -6.35
N VAL A 177 -9.19 7.27 -7.24
CA VAL A 177 -8.26 6.18 -6.89
C VAL A 177 -6.88 6.70 -6.49
N PRO A 178 -6.16 7.51 -7.30
CA PRO A 178 -4.86 8.05 -6.91
C PRO A 178 -4.94 8.99 -5.70
N GLU A 179 -6.03 9.74 -5.50
CA GLU A 179 -6.26 10.53 -4.29
C GLU A 179 -6.39 9.64 -3.05
N THR A 180 -7.17 8.56 -3.14
CA THR A 180 -7.32 7.57 -2.05
C THR A 180 -5.99 6.90 -1.72
N ILE A 181 -5.17 6.58 -2.74
CA ILE A 181 -3.81 6.06 -2.54
C ILE A 181 -2.94 7.10 -1.82
N ASN A 182 -2.97 8.37 -2.24
CA ASN A 182 -2.21 9.43 -1.58
C ASN A 182 -2.63 9.57 -0.11
N GLU A 183 -3.93 9.64 0.19
CA GLU A 183 -4.43 9.70 1.56
C GLU A 183 -3.92 8.51 2.39
N TYR A 184 -3.97 7.29 1.85
CA TYR A 184 -3.40 6.13 2.52
C TYR A 184 -1.89 6.31 2.79
N MET A 185 -1.13 6.75 1.78
CA MET A 185 0.31 6.97 1.91
C MET A 185 0.64 8.01 2.98
N GLN A 186 -0.10 9.12 3.03
CA GLN A 186 0.10 10.18 4.01
C GLN A 186 -0.22 9.76 5.45
N HIS A 187 -1.09 8.77 5.66
CA HIS A 187 -1.51 8.38 7.00
C HIS A 187 -0.88 7.07 7.51
N PHE A 188 -0.55 6.14 6.63
CA PHE A 188 -0.19 4.77 7.02
C PHE A 188 1.14 4.28 6.49
N PHE A 189 1.73 4.93 5.48
CA PHE A 189 3.02 4.49 4.98
C PHE A 189 4.14 4.89 5.92
N SER A 190 4.98 3.92 6.30
CA SER A 190 5.95 4.08 7.38
C SER A 190 7.14 4.96 7.00
N CYS A 191 7.55 4.96 5.73
CA CYS A 191 8.59 5.84 5.23
C CYS A 191 8.01 7.23 4.98
N ARG A 192 8.25 8.16 5.92
CA ARG A 192 7.72 9.52 5.82
C ARG A 192 8.24 10.30 4.63
N GLU A 193 9.55 10.27 4.41
CA GLU A 193 10.18 10.88 3.23
C GLU A 193 9.58 10.34 1.91
N CYS A 194 9.32 9.03 1.84
CA CYS A 194 8.69 8.42 0.67
C CYS A 194 7.25 8.91 0.47
N ALA A 195 6.49 9.05 1.57
CA ALA A 195 5.13 9.57 1.53
C ALA A 195 5.10 11.05 1.13
N ASP A 196 6.04 11.85 1.62
CA ASP A 196 6.13 13.28 1.30
C ASP A 196 6.43 13.47 -0.20
N HIS A 197 7.42 12.75 -0.76
CA HIS A 197 7.69 12.75 -2.21
C HIS A 197 6.49 12.26 -3.04
N PHE A 198 5.73 11.27 -2.56
CA PHE A 198 4.50 10.83 -3.22
C PHE A 198 3.44 11.94 -3.19
N GLY A 199 3.34 12.66 -2.06
CA GLY A 199 2.43 13.80 -1.87
C GLY A 199 2.73 14.98 -2.79
N GLU A 200 4.01 15.27 -3.03
CA GLU A 200 4.44 16.28 -4.01
C GLU A 200 3.96 15.94 -5.43
N ALA A 201 4.06 14.67 -5.84
CA ALA A 201 3.50 14.23 -7.12
C ALA A 201 1.96 14.29 -7.11
N ALA A 202 1.34 13.92 -5.98
CA ALA A 202 -0.11 13.90 -5.82
C ALA A 202 -0.76 15.29 -5.88
N ALA A 203 -0.01 16.37 -5.60
CA ALA A 203 -0.48 17.74 -5.71
C ALA A 203 -0.96 18.11 -7.13
N ASN A 204 -0.51 17.38 -8.15
CA ASN A 204 -0.88 17.61 -9.55
C ASN A 204 -1.95 16.64 -10.07
N ILE A 205 -2.56 15.78 -9.24
CA ILE A 205 -3.57 14.79 -9.70
C ILE A 205 -4.72 15.48 -10.44
N SER A 206 -5.26 16.56 -9.88
CA SER A 206 -6.44 17.24 -10.46
C SER A 206 -6.18 17.88 -11.83
N SER A 207 -4.92 18.15 -12.18
CA SER A 207 -4.53 18.69 -13.49
C SER A 207 -3.97 17.64 -14.44
N GLU A 208 -3.39 16.55 -13.94
CA GLU A 208 -2.78 15.48 -14.75
C GLU A 208 -3.74 14.31 -15.03
N VAL A 209 -4.79 14.11 -14.23
CA VAL A 209 -5.75 12.99 -14.34
C VAL A 209 -7.08 13.52 -14.85
N THR A 210 -7.25 13.53 -16.17
CA THR A 210 -8.41 14.16 -16.84
C THR A 210 -9.26 13.19 -17.64
N ARG A 211 -8.66 12.09 -18.10
CA ARG A 211 -9.30 11.01 -18.85
C ARG A 211 -9.33 9.73 -18.03
N PRO A 212 -10.25 8.79 -18.32
CA PRO A 212 -10.32 7.53 -17.59
C PRO A 212 -9.00 6.76 -17.54
N GLU A 213 -8.25 6.69 -18.65
CA GLU A 213 -6.95 6.01 -18.73
C GLU A 213 -5.85 6.64 -17.87
N ASP A 214 -5.99 7.92 -17.53
CA ASP A 214 -4.99 8.64 -16.75
C ASP A 214 -4.90 8.10 -15.31
N VAL A 215 -5.94 7.41 -14.79
CA VAL A 215 -5.89 6.71 -13.49
C VAL A 215 -4.76 5.67 -13.43
N VAL A 216 -4.48 5.01 -14.57
CA VAL A 216 -3.41 4.02 -14.72
C VAL A 216 -2.09 4.73 -15.05
N LEU A 217 -2.12 5.64 -16.03
CA LEU A 217 -0.91 6.30 -16.53
C LEU A 217 -0.27 7.24 -15.50
N TRP A 218 -1.05 7.92 -14.66
CA TRP A 218 -0.53 8.82 -13.64
C TRP A 218 0.31 8.06 -12.60
N LEU A 219 -0.21 6.94 -12.09
CA LEU A 219 0.51 6.13 -11.11
C LEU A 219 1.79 5.54 -11.73
N TRP A 220 1.74 5.16 -13.01
CA TRP A 220 2.91 4.71 -13.76
C TRP A 220 3.98 5.81 -13.88
N LYS A 221 3.60 7.03 -14.28
CA LYS A 221 4.49 8.20 -14.35
C LYS A 221 5.11 8.48 -12.99
N ALA A 222 4.30 8.51 -11.92
CA ALA A 222 4.77 8.74 -10.56
C ALA A 222 5.78 7.67 -10.09
N HIS A 223 5.49 6.39 -10.35
CA HIS A 223 6.40 5.30 -10.00
C HIS A 223 7.71 5.37 -10.80
N ASN A 224 7.67 5.76 -12.07
CA ASN A 224 8.87 5.94 -12.88
C ASN A 224 9.72 7.14 -12.48
N ARG A 225 9.11 8.24 -12.01
CA ARG A 225 9.84 9.34 -11.35
C ARG A 225 10.56 8.82 -10.11
N ALA A 226 9.88 8.05 -9.25
CA ALA A 226 10.48 7.43 -8.07
C ALA A 226 11.63 6.47 -8.43
N ASN A 227 11.48 5.66 -9.49
CA ASN A 227 12.57 4.82 -9.99
C ASN A 227 13.79 5.64 -10.42
N GLY A 228 13.56 6.79 -11.08
CA GLY A 228 14.63 7.73 -11.44
C GLY A 228 15.38 8.26 -10.23
N PHE A 229 14.66 8.72 -9.20
CA PHE A 229 15.25 9.25 -7.97
C PHE A 229 15.99 8.21 -7.13
N LEU A 230 15.47 6.98 -7.07
CA LEU A 230 16.04 5.93 -6.22
C LEU A 230 17.21 5.18 -6.88
N ARG A 231 17.43 5.36 -8.19
CA ARG A 231 18.49 4.68 -8.94
C ARG A 231 19.87 5.03 -8.39
N GLY A 232 20.68 4.02 -8.11
CA GLY A 232 22.04 4.18 -7.56
C GLY A 232 22.09 4.63 -6.10
N THR A 233 20.94 4.79 -5.43
CA THR A 233 20.92 5.12 -4.00
C THR A 233 21.25 3.88 -3.15
N PRO A 234 21.70 4.04 -1.90
CA PRO A 234 21.92 2.91 -0.98
C PRO A 234 20.66 2.07 -0.69
N SER A 235 19.46 2.59 -1.01
CA SER A 235 18.19 1.89 -0.84
C SER A 235 17.85 0.96 -2.01
N GLU A 236 18.57 1.07 -3.13
CA GLU A 236 18.40 0.22 -4.30
C GLU A 236 18.90 -1.21 -4.03
N ASP A 237 18.06 -2.19 -4.34
CA ASP A 237 18.46 -3.60 -4.27
C ASP A 237 19.43 -3.90 -5.44
N PRO A 238 20.68 -4.32 -5.18
CA PRO A 238 21.65 -4.59 -6.25
C PRO A 238 21.20 -5.68 -7.23
N SER A 239 20.34 -6.61 -6.80
CA SER A 239 19.79 -7.67 -7.66
C SER A 239 18.56 -7.20 -8.46
N HIS A 240 18.02 -6.02 -8.16
CA HIS A 240 16.85 -5.44 -8.83
C HIS A 240 17.05 -3.94 -9.07
N PRO A 241 18.00 -3.53 -9.95
CA PRO A 241 18.26 -2.14 -10.24
C PRO A 241 17.01 -1.40 -10.73
N LYS A 242 16.87 -0.13 -10.34
CA LYS A 242 15.80 0.75 -10.79
C LYS A 242 15.99 1.07 -12.26
N VAL A 243 14.96 0.75 -13.03
CA VAL A 243 14.84 1.07 -14.45
C VAL A 243 13.56 1.84 -14.68
N GLN A 244 13.51 2.55 -15.79
CA GLN A 244 12.24 3.01 -16.32
C GLN A 244 11.46 1.79 -16.81
N PHE A 245 10.26 1.60 -16.26
CA PHE A 245 9.41 0.43 -16.49
C PHE A 245 8.21 0.80 -17.38
N PRO A 246 7.75 -0.06 -18.30
CA PRO A 246 8.44 -1.27 -18.76
C PRO A 246 9.72 -0.92 -19.52
N THR A 247 10.66 -1.86 -19.62
CA THR A 247 11.80 -1.70 -20.52
C THR A 247 11.37 -1.95 -21.98
N LYS A 248 12.17 -1.49 -22.95
CA LYS A 248 11.90 -1.71 -24.37
C LYS A 248 11.82 -3.20 -24.75
N ASP A 249 12.60 -4.04 -24.10
CA ASP A 249 12.57 -5.49 -24.29
C ASP A 249 11.26 -6.11 -23.81
N LEU A 250 10.67 -5.53 -22.75
CA LEU A 250 9.40 -6.00 -22.18
C LEU A 250 8.19 -5.48 -22.96
N CYS A 251 8.29 -4.28 -23.53
CA CYS A 251 7.22 -3.67 -24.31
C CYS A 251 7.78 -2.79 -25.42
N GLN A 252 7.88 -3.33 -26.64
CA GLN A 252 8.36 -2.57 -27.79
C GLN A 252 7.35 -1.50 -28.23
N SER A 253 6.05 -1.77 -28.14
CA SER A 253 4.97 -0.83 -28.49
C SER A 253 4.84 0.33 -27.52
N CYS A 254 5.44 0.26 -26.33
CA CYS A 254 5.49 1.34 -25.36
C CYS A 254 6.45 2.46 -25.77
N TYR A 255 7.19 2.30 -26.88
CA TYR A 255 8.15 3.26 -27.36
C TYR A 255 7.90 3.61 -28.82
N THR A 256 7.95 4.90 -29.10
CA THR A 256 8.07 5.45 -30.45
C THR A 256 9.43 5.09 -31.07
N ALA A 257 9.57 5.26 -32.39
CA ALA A 257 10.81 4.95 -33.12
C ALA A 257 12.04 5.74 -32.61
N ASN A 258 11.84 6.96 -32.08
CA ASN A 258 12.90 7.79 -31.49
C ASN A 258 13.14 7.50 -29.99
N GLY A 259 12.50 6.48 -29.43
CA GLY A 259 12.69 6.02 -28.05
C GLY A 259 11.94 6.82 -26.98
N GLN A 260 11.00 7.69 -27.36
CA GLN A 260 10.09 8.33 -26.41
C GLN A 260 8.92 7.40 -26.06
N TRP A 261 8.28 7.64 -24.91
CA TRP A 261 7.10 6.88 -24.51
C TRP A 261 5.96 7.05 -25.51
N GLU A 262 5.33 5.92 -25.86
CA GLU A 262 4.05 5.86 -26.54
C GLU A 262 2.99 5.49 -25.49
N GLU A 263 2.25 6.49 -24.98
CA GLU A 263 1.35 6.30 -23.83
C GLU A 263 0.23 5.31 -24.11
N GLY A 264 -0.26 5.23 -25.35
CA GLY A 264 -1.25 4.23 -25.74
C GLY A 264 -0.70 2.80 -25.60
N GLY A 265 0.51 2.56 -26.07
CA GLY A 265 1.18 1.27 -25.92
C GLY A 265 1.52 0.94 -24.46
N VAL A 266 1.92 1.94 -23.67
CA VAL A 266 2.12 1.79 -22.21
C VAL A 266 0.82 1.40 -21.53
N PHE A 267 -0.28 2.07 -21.84
CA PHE A 267 -1.58 1.80 -21.26
C PHE A 267 -2.06 0.38 -21.55
N GLU A 268 -1.96 -0.07 -22.79
CA GLU A 268 -2.28 -1.46 -23.19
C GLU A 268 -1.39 -2.48 -22.47
N PHE A 269 -0.09 -2.18 -22.35
CA PHE A 269 0.83 -3.05 -21.63
C PHE A 269 0.47 -3.16 -20.14
N LEU A 270 0.24 -2.03 -19.45
CA LEU A 270 -0.05 -2.02 -18.02
C LEU A 270 -1.39 -2.71 -17.72
N THR A 271 -2.42 -2.45 -18.55
CA THR A 271 -3.71 -3.12 -18.39
C THR A 271 -3.59 -4.62 -18.61
N GLY A 272 -2.78 -5.09 -19.57
CA GLY A 272 -2.48 -6.52 -19.72
C GLY A 272 -1.68 -7.11 -18.56
N PHE A 273 -0.59 -6.44 -18.16
CA PHE A 273 0.36 -6.89 -17.14
C PHE A 273 -0.28 -7.01 -15.76
N TYR A 274 -1.13 -6.07 -15.37
CA TYR A 274 -1.75 -6.06 -14.04
C TYR A 274 -3.15 -6.69 -13.97
N ARG A 275 -3.81 -6.97 -15.11
CA ARG A 275 -5.08 -7.72 -15.17
C ARG A 275 -4.88 -9.22 -14.99
N LEU A 276 -3.79 -9.75 -15.53
CA LEU A 276 -3.42 -11.15 -15.34
C LEU A 276 -2.68 -11.31 -14.02
N GLY A 277 -3.42 -11.36 -12.92
CA GLY A 277 -2.96 -12.00 -11.69
C GLY A 277 -2.78 -13.53 -11.86
N VAL A 278 -2.25 -13.98 -13.01
CA VAL A 278 -1.93 -15.36 -13.31
C VAL A 278 -0.44 -15.54 -13.07
N CYS A 279 -0.09 -15.69 -11.80
CA CYS A 279 1.06 -16.52 -11.48
C CYS A 279 0.67 -17.96 -11.84
N ASN A 280 1.01 -18.41 -13.05
CA ASN A 280 1.18 -19.85 -13.30
C ASN A 280 2.46 -20.31 -12.59
#